data_AF-A0A6N9P0C6-F1
#
_entry.id   AF-A0A6N9P0C6-F1
#
_cell.length_a   1.000
_cell.length_b   1.000
_cell.length_c   1.000
_cell.angle_alpha   90.00
_cell.angle_beta   90.00
_cell.angle_gamma   90.00
#
_symmetry.space_group_name_H-M   'P 1'
#
loop_
_entity.id
_entity.type
_entity.pdbx_description
1 polymer ?
#
loop_
_entity_poly.entity_id
_entity_poly.type
_entity_poly.pdbx_seq_one_letter_code
_entity_poly.pdbx_strand_id
1 'polypeptide(L)'
;MLSVAVCDDEVLWCCVLSNRIQEILNEMGIPCTVCQFYSGSTLLMEAEHFDILFLDILMQGLDGLKTARIFRQKSFDQILVFVSSSREYVWNAYDVEAFHYLLKPVDDRKLKAVLQRAVKKIRRHPREYLLIRRERQWQKIFLDNIRYFEIRGRMVDVHETEGVLTYYEQIRVLENRLQDKGFFRCHKSFLVNLNHVDSYNRQELLLGSGERIPIAKRRYDDFCKELLACMRTNGGML
;
A
#
# COMPACT_ATOMS: atom_id res chain seq x y z
N MET A 1 -6.48 13.55 0.81
CA MET A 1 -7.93 13.29 0.85
C MET A 1 -8.08 11.79 0.94
N LEU A 2 -8.87 11.29 1.90
CA LEU A 2 -9.05 9.85 2.12
C LEU A 2 -9.95 9.28 1.01
N SER A 3 -9.50 8.24 0.30
CA SER A 3 -10.29 7.58 -0.74
C SER A 3 -10.99 6.34 -0.17
N VAL A 4 -12.32 6.30 -0.27
CA VAL A 4 -13.13 5.20 0.27
C VAL A 4 -13.99 4.60 -0.84
N ALA A 5 -13.98 3.28 -0.97
CA ALA A 5 -14.91 2.54 -1.81
C ALA A 5 -15.96 1.83 -0.97
N VAL A 6 -17.20 1.83 -1.44
CA VAL A 6 -18.31 1.02 -0.91
C VAL A 6 -18.85 0.18 -2.05
N CYS A 7 -18.92 -1.15 -1.86
CA CYS A 7 -19.38 -2.08 -2.88
C CYS A 7 -20.46 -3.00 -2.32
N ASP A 8 -21.64 -2.95 -2.92
CA ASP A 8 -22.84 -3.68 -2.50
C ASP A 8 -23.80 -3.72 -3.70
N ASP A 9 -24.29 -4.89 -4.10
CA ASP A 9 -25.20 -5.04 -5.24
C ASP A 9 -26.62 -4.53 -4.92
N GLU A 10 -26.95 -4.36 -3.64
CA GLU A 10 -28.13 -3.64 -3.21
C GLU A 10 -27.87 -2.12 -3.19
N VAL A 11 -28.30 -1.43 -4.26
CA VAL A 11 -28.08 0.01 -4.49
C VAL A 11 -28.46 0.88 -3.28
N LEU A 12 -29.58 0.56 -2.61
CA LEU A 12 -30.04 1.33 -1.46
C LEU A 12 -29.06 1.21 -0.27
N TRP A 13 -28.57 0.01 0.03
CA TRP A 13 -27.59 -0.20 1.10
C TRP A 13 -26.25 0.46 0.77
N CYS A 14 -25.79 0.34 -0.47
CA CYS A 14 -24.58 1.02 -0.95
C CYS A 14 -24.66 2.54 -0.72
N CYS A 15 -25.78 3.15 -1.12
CA CYS A 15 -26.02 4.59 -0.98
C CYS A 15 -26.11 5.02 0.49
N VAL A 16 -26.90 4.30 1.30
CA VAL A 16 -27.07 4.59 2.74
C VAL A 16 -25.74 4.51 3.48
N LEU A 17 -24.98 3.43 3.27
CA LEU A 17 -23.68 3.26 3.92
C LEU A 17 -22.67 4.32 3.46
N SER A 18 -22.64 4.65 2.17
CA SER A 18 -21.76 5.67 1.61
C SER A 18 -22.02 7.06 2.20
N ASN A 19 -23.28 7.47 2.25
CA ASN A 19 -23.69 8.73 2.86
C ASN A 19 -23.31 8.77 4.33
N ARG A 20 -23.54 7.67 5.06
CA ARG A 20 -23.23 7.61 6.49
C ARG A 20 -21.73 7.68 6.77
N ILE A 21 -20.91 7.00 5.96
CA ILE A 21 -19.44 7.10 6.03
C ILE A 21 -19.00 8.55 5.78
N GLN A 22 -19.53 9.19 4.74
CA GLN A 22 -19.20 10.58 4.40
C GLN A 22 -19.54 11.53 5.56
N GLU A 23 -20.74 11.40 6.16
CA GLU A 23 -21.16 12.20 7.32
C GLU A 23 -20.20 12.02 8.50
N ILE A 24 -19.90 10.77 8.89
CA ILE A 24 -19.02 10.49 10.03
C ILE A 24 -17.60 11.02 9.79
N LEU A 25 -17.06 10.87 8.58
CA LEU A 25 -15.72 11.40 8.25
C LEU A 25 -15.70 12.94 8.25
N ASN A 26 -16.77 13.58 7.78
CA ASN A 26 -16.94 15.03 7.87
C ASN A 26 -17.02 15.52 9.32
N GLU A 27 -17.78 14.85 10.18
CA GLU A 27 -17.83 15.14 11.63
C GLU A 27 -16.44 15.03 12.28
N MET A 28 -15.60 14.12 11.78
CA MET A 28 -14.23 13.93 12.25
C MET A 28 -13.22 14.92 11.64
N GLY A 29 -13.65 15.82 10.76
CA GLY A 29 -12.79 16.78 10.06
C GLY A 29 -11.82 16.12 9.08
N ILE A 30 -12.22 15.02 8.44
CA ILE A 30 -11.38 14.25 7.50
C ILE A 30 -11.90 14.46 6.09
N PRO A 31 -11.17 15.18 5.22
CA PRO A 31 -11.53 15.31 3.81
C PRO A 31 -11.48 13.93 3.14
N CYS A 32 -12.58 13.50 2.53
CA CYS A 32 -12.69 12.21 1.87
C CYS A 32 -13.50 12.26 0.56
N THR A 33 -13.31 11.24 -0.26
CA THR A 33 -14.15 10.89 -1.41
C THR A 33 -14.69 9.49 -1.21
N VAL A 34 -16.00 9.30 -1.41
CA VAL A 34 -16.66 8.00 -1.29
C VAL A 34 -17.19 7.58 -2.67
N CYS A 35 -16.64 6.50 -3.22
CA CYS A 35 -17.02 5.91 -4.49
C CYS A 35 -17.94 4.71 -4.27
N GLN A 36 -19.00 4.59 -5.08
CA GLN A 36 -19.99 3.53 -5.00
C GLN A 36 -19.81 2.52 -6.13
N PHE A 37 -19.89 1.24 -5.78
CA PHE A 37 -19.84 0.12 -6.72
C PHE A 37 -20.98 -0.85 -6.42
N TYR A 38 -21.47 -1.51 -7.46
CA TYR A 38 -22.62 -2.43 -7.37
C TYR A 38 -22.28 -3.85 -7.82
N SER A 39 -21.00 -4.13 -8.08
CA SER A 39 -20.51 -5.46 -8.42
C SER A 39 -19.02 -5.57 -8.11
N GLY A 40 -18.56 -6.78 -7.76
CA GLY A 40 -17.14 -7.05 -7.60
C GLY A 40 -16.33 -6.78 -8.87
N SER A 41 -16.91 -7.04 -10.04
CA SER A 41 -16.25 -6.84 -11.34
C SER A 41 -15.96 -5.36 -11.64
N THR A 42 -16.95 -4.47 -11.45
CA THR A 42 -16.76 -3.04 -11.68
C THR A 42 -15.80 -2.43 -10.65
N LEU A 43 -15.87 -2.88 -9.40
CA LEU A 43 -14.92 -2.49 -8.37
C LEU A 43 -13.47 -2.88 -8.73
N LEU A 44 -13.26 -4.08 -9.30
CA LEU A 44 -11.94 -4.56 -9.69
C LEU A 44 -11.35 -3.88 -10.93
N MET A 45 -12.19 -3.29 -11.78
CA MET A 45 -11.76 -2.52 -12.95
C MET A 45 -11.23 -1.15 -12.55
N GLU A 46 -11.86 -0.51 -11.56
CA GLU A 46 -11.52 0.81 -11.03
C GLU A 46 -10.57 0.73 -9.82
N ALA A 47 -9.72 -0.31 -9.77
CA ALA A 47 -8.86 -0.62 -8.64
C ALA A 47 -7.69 0.37 -8.44
N GLU A 48 -7.92 1.66 -8.67
CA GLU A 48 -7.03 2.73 -8.25
C GLU A 48 -7.20 3.00 -6.75
N HIS A 49 -6.10 3.46 -6.13
CA HIS A 49 -5.79 3.37 -4.71
C HIS A 49 -6.91 3.85 -3.73
N PHE A 50 -7.79 2.94 -3.29
CA PHE A 50 -8.65 3.16 -2.12
C PHE A 50 -7.87 2.95 -0.82
N ASP A 51 -8.03 3.87 0.13
CA ASP A 51 -7.47 3.73 1.48
C ASP A 51 -8.33 2.79 2.35
N ILE A 52 -9.65 2.81 2.10
CA ILE A 52 -10.63 1.96 2.80
C ILE A 52 -11.61 1.39 1.77
N LEU A 53 -11.80 0.07 1.80
CA LEU A 53 -12.81 -0.64 1.04
C LEU A 53 -13.86 -1.25 2.00
N PHE A 54 -15.11 -0.84 1.85
CA PHE A 54 -16.27 -1.51 2.45
C PHE A 54 -16.91 -2.41 1.39
N LEU A 55 -17.03 -3.70 1.69
CA LEU A 55 -17.42 -4.70 0.69
C LEU A 55 -18.51 -5.61 1.26
N ASP A 56 -19.64 -5.75 0.58
CA ASP A 56 -20.58 -6.83 0.85
C ASP A 56 -20.02 -8.15 0.35
N ILE A 57 -20.27 -9.20 1.12
CA ILE A 57 -19.95 -10.58 0.77
C ILE A 57 -21.02 -11.15 -0.16
N LEU A 58 -22.29 -10.87 0.13
CA LEU A 58 -23.42 -11.51 -0.54
C LEU A 58 -23.84 -10.72 -1.77
N MET A 59 -23.01 -10.76 -2.81
CA MET A 59 -23.29 -10.12 -4.09
C MET A 59 -23.51 -11.13 -5.21
N GLN A 60 -24.38 -10.81 -6.17
CA GLN A 60 -24.54 -11.59 -7.39
C GLN A 60 -23.29 -11.57 -8.27
N GLY A 61 -23.02 -12.70 -8.93
CA GLY A 61 -21.85 -12.86 -9.79
C GLY A 61 -20.56 -13.04 -8.99
N LEU A 62 -19.71 -12.03 -8.97
CA LEU A 62 -18.46 -12.07 -8.22
C LEU A 62 -18.71 -11.60 -6.77
N ASP A 63 -18.86 -12.58 -5.88
CA ASP A 63 -19.08 -12.35 -4.45
C ASP A 63 -17.92 -11.57 -3.78
N GLY A 64 -18.19 -10.99 -2.62
CA GLY A 64 -17.23 -10.14 -1.92
C GLY A 64 -16.00 -10.89 -1.41
N LEU A 65 -16.13 -12.17 -1.05
CA LEU A 65 -14.97 -12.95 -0.59
C LEU A 65 -14.00 -13.21 -1.74
N LYS A 66 -14.51 -13.60 -2.91
CA LYS A 66 -13.68 -13.77 -4.12
C LYS A 66 -13.09 -12.44 -4.55
N THR A 67 -13.88 -11.37 -4.53
CA THR A 67 -13.40 -10.01 -4.82
C THR A 67 -12.25 -9.62 -3.89
N ALA A 68 -12.39 -9.82 -2.58
CA ALA A 68 -11.34 -9.55 -1.60
C ALA A 68 -10.08 -10.37 -1.84
N ARG A 69 -10.21 -11.67 -2.17
CA ARG A 69 -9.06 -12.53 -2.51
C ARG A 69 -8.31 -12.01 -3.72
N ILE A 70 -9.01 -11.56 -4.76
CA ILE A 70 -8.39 -10.98 -5.95
C ILE A 70 -7.67 -9.67 -5.58
N PHE A 71 -8.26 -8.82 -4.75
CA PHE A 71 -7.59 -7.62 -4.25
C PHE A 71 -6.29 -7.95 -3.51
N ARG A 72 -6.31 -8.92 -2.58
CA ARG A 72 -5.10 -9.35 -1.87
C ARG A 72 -4.04 -9.94 -2.81
N GLN A 73 -4.44 -10.71 -3.81
CA GLN A 73 -3.52 -11.23 -4.84
C GLN A 73 -2.88 -10.12 -5.69
N LYS A 74 -3.56 -8.98 -5.84
CA LYS A 74 -3.04 -7.77 -6.49
C LYS A 74 -2.31 -6.83 -5.52
N SER A 75 -1.89 -7.33 -4.34
CA SER A 75 -1.17 -6.57 -3.31
C SER A 75 -1.94 -5.33 -2.79
N PHE A 76 -3.27 -5.42 -2.74
CA PHE A 76 -4.06 -4.42 -2.02
C PHE A 76 -3.87 -4.66 -0.52
N ASP A 77 -2.98 -3.90 0.12
CA ASP A 77 -2.67 -4.01 1.56
C ASP A 77 -3.42 -2.99 2.43
N GLN A 78 -4.35 -2.27 1.82
CA GLN A 78 -5.14 -1.24 2.49
C GLN A 78 -6.29 -1.82 3.30
N ILE A 79 -7.03 -0.94 3.98
CA ILE A 79 -8.08 -1.32 4.93
C ILE A 79 -9.26 -1.94 4.17
N LEU A 80 -9.55 -3.21 4.44
CA LEU A 80 -10.74 -3.90 3.93
C LEU A 80 -11.70 -4.20 5.07
N VAL A 81 -12.95 -3.75 4.98
CA VAL A 81 -14.01 -3.99 5.94
C VAL A 81 -15.15 -4.71 5.24
N PHE A 82 -15.51 -5.90 5.70
CA PHE A 82 -16.72 -6.54 5.19
C PHE A 82 -17.97 -5.95 5.84
N VAL A 83 -19.04 -5.82 5.06
CA VAL A 83 -20.36 -5.40 5.52
C VAL A 83 -21.41 -6.33 4.96
N SER A 84 -21.88 -7.29 5.75
CA SER A 84 -22.78 -8.33 5.24
C SER A 84 -23.92 -8.66 6.20
N SER A 85 -24.99 -9.25 5.67
CA SER A 85 -26.13 -9.73 6.46
C SER A 85 -25.90 -11.13 7.07
N SER A 86 -24.87 -11.87 6.66
CA SER A 86 -24.63 -13.26 7.10
C SER A 86 -23.40 -13.44 7.98
N ARG A 87 -23.62 -13.85 9.25
CA ARG A 87 -22.55 -14.17 10.22
C ARG A 87 -21.66 -15.36 9.83
N GLU A 88 -22.09 -16.19 8.88
CA GLU A 88 -21.41 -17.45 8.55
C GLU A 88 -20.01 -17.21 7.96
N TYR A 89 -19.81 -16.06 7.32
CA TYR A 89 -18.57 -15.73 6.61
C TYR A 89 -17.52 -15.01 7.48
N VAL A 90 -17.75 -14.86 8.79
CA VAL A 90 -16.81 -14.18 9.69
C VAL A 90 -15.44 -14.86 9.70
N TRP A 91 -15.39 -16.20 9.65
CA TRP A 91 -14.13 -16.93 9.59
C TRP A 91 -13.42 -16.72 8.24
N ASN A 92 -14.17 -16.70 7.14
CA ASN A 92 -13.57 -16.43 5.83
C ASN A 92 -13.04 -14.99 5.70
N ALA A 93 -13.64 -14.04 6.41
CA ALA A 93 -13.14 -12.68 6.49
C ALA A 93 -11.76 -12.61 7.17
N TYR A 94 -11.49 -13.52 8.12
CA TYR A 94 -10.18 -13.65 8.75
C TYR A 94 -9.13 -14.18 7.76
N ASP A 95 -9.48 -15.17 6.93
CA ASP A 95 -8.56 -15.77 5.95
C ASP A 95 -8.05 -14.77 4.89
N VAL A 96 -8.78 -13.68 4.65
CA VAL A 96 -8.39 -12.61 3.72
C VAL A 96 -7.88 -11.36 4.43
N GLU A 97 -7.56 -11.49 5.72
CA GLU A 97 -7.04 -10.42 6.57
C GLU A 97 -7.92 -9.16 6.54
N ALA A 98 -9.24 -9.34 6.65
CA ALA A 98 -10.14 -8.20 6.78
C ALA A 98 -9.83 -7.42 8.05
N PHE A 99 -9.79 -6.09 7.94
CA PHE A 99 -9.58 -5.20 9.06
C PHE A 99 -10.74 -5.24 10.06
N HIS A 100 -11.95 -5.39 9.55
CA HIS A 100 -13.15 -5.56 10.37
C HIS A 100 -14.28 -6.24 9.60
N TYR A 101 -15.27 -6.69 10.36
CA TYR A 101 -16.50 -7.27 9.86
C TYR A 101 -17.68 -6.55 10.54
N LEU A 102 -18.58 -5.99 9.74
CA LEU A 102 -19.80 -5.33 10.19
C LEU A 102 -21.01 -6.11 9.70
N LEU A 103 -21.98 -6.31 10.60
CA LEU A 103 -23.25 -6.97 10.26
C LEU A 103 -24.28 -5.91 9.85
N LYS A 104 -25.01 -6.14 8.75
CA LYS A 104 -26.18 -5.33 8.38
C LYS A 104 -27.37 -5.62 9.35
N PRO A 105 -28.17 -4.60 9.74
CA PRO A 105 -27.95 -3.17 9.52
C PRO A 105 -26.76 -2.67 10.35
N VAL A 106 -25.95 -1.80 9.75
CA VAL A 106 -24.72 -1.31 10.37
C VAL A 106 -25.06 -0.32 11.49
N ASP A 107 -24.63 -0.64 12.71
CA ASP A 107 -24.73 0.28 13.85
C ASP A 107 -23.75 1.45 13.71
N ASP A 108 -24.27 2.68 13.84
CA ASP A 108 -23.49 3.91 13.69
C ASP A 108 -22.30 4.01 14.65
N ARG A 109 -22.47 3.56 15.90
CA ARG A 109 -21.39 3.62 16.90
C ARG A 109 -20.26 2.69 16.49
N LYS A 110 -20.59 1.48 16.02
CA LYS A 110 -19.62 0.53 15.47
C LYS A 110 -18.94 1.07 14.21
N LEU A 111 -19.69 1.62 13.26
CA LEU A 111 -19.14 2.21 12.04
C LEU A 111 -18.14 3.33 12.38
N LYS A 112 -18.52 4.25 13.27
CA LYS A 112 -17.65 5.33 13.73
C LYS A 112 -16.39 4.81 14.40
N ALA A 113 -16.50 3.80 15.26
CA ALA A 113 -15.33 3.18 15.90
C ALA A 113 -14.39 2.49 14.89
N VAL A 114 -14.95 1.81 13.87
CA VAL A 114 -14.17 1.19 12.79
C VAL A 114 -13.45 2.25 11.96
N LEU A 115 -14.14 3.31 11.53
CA LEU A 115 -13.56 4.42 10.79
C LEU A 115 -12.44 5.12 11.58
N GLN A 116 -12.65 5.39 12.86
CA GLN A 116 -11.61 5.96 13.74
C GLN A 116 -10.35 5.08 13.79
N ARG A 117 -10.52 3.77 13.95
CA ARG A 117 -9.40 2.82 13.95
C ARG A 117 -8.71 2.74 12.59
N ALA A 118 -9.48 2.70 11.51
CA ALA A 118 -8.98 2.63 10.13
C ALA A 118 -8.15 3.89 9.80
N VAL A 119 -8.72 5.07 10.02
CA VAL A 119 -8.03 6.36 9.85
C VAL A 119 -6.76 6.40 10.67
N LYS A 120 -6.79 5.95 11.93
CA LYS A 120 -5.57 5.92 12.77
C LYS A 120 -4.52 4.97 12.20
N LYS A 121 -4.90 3.80 11.67
CA LYS A 121 -3.97 2.84 11.04
C LYS A 121 -3.34 3.42 9.77
N ILE A 122 -4.16 4.07 8.93
CA ILE A 122 -3.72 4.76 7.70
C ILE A 122 -2.79 5.94 8.04
N ARG A 123 -3.18 6.78 9.01
CA ARG A 123 -2.36 7.91 9.46
C ARG A 123 -1.09 7.49 10.21
N ARG A 124 -1.04 6.29 10.80
CA ARG A 124 0.17 5.71 11.40
C ARG A 124 1.18 5.21 10.35
N HIS A 125 0.73 5.01 9.11
CA HIS A 125 1.59 4.80 7.94
C HIS A 125 1.49 6.01 7.00
N PRO A 126 1.95 7.21 7.40
CA PRO A 126 2.12 8.26 6.41
C PRO A 126 3.08 7.71 5.36
N ARG A 127 2.65 7.62 4.09
CA ARG A 127 3.54 7.21 3.00
C ARG A 127 4.78 8.08 3.09
N GLU A 128 5.89 7.45 3.44
CA GLU A 128 7.14 8.15 3.66
C GLU A 128 7.58 8.76 2.34
N TYR A 129 8.17 9.95 2.40
CA TYR A 129 8.55 10.66 1.19
C TYR A 129 9.86 11.41 1.37
N LEU A 130 10.60 11.56 0.27
CA LEU A 130 11.70 12.50 0.15
C LEU A 130 11.19 13.79 -0.49
N LEU A 131 11.61 14.91 0.08
CA LEU A 131 11.67 16.17 -0.66
C LEU A 131 13.03 16.28 -1.32
N ILE A 132 13.01 16.44 -2.63
CA ILE A 132 14.17 16.69 -3.46
C ILE A 132 14.06 18.07 -4.11
N ARG A 133 15.20 18.69 -4.40
CA ARG A 133 15.23 20.02 -5.02
C ARG A 133 15.68 19.91 -6.48
N ARG A 134 14.81 20.30 -7.40
CA ARG A 134 15.07 20.33 -8.85
C ARG A 134 14.80 21.73 -9.37
N GLU A 135 15.76 22.35 -10.06
CA GLU A 135 15.58 23.64 -10.75
C GLU A 135 14.88 24.73 -9.91
N ARG A 136 15.24 24.80 -8.61
CA ARG A 136 14.69 25.72 -7.57
C ARG A 136 13.28 25.39 -7.06
N GLN A 137 12.67 24.29 -7.47
CA GLN A 137 11.42 23.77 -6.92
C GLN A 137 11.66 22.55 -6.03
N TRP A 138 10.82 22.39 -5.01
CA TRP A 138 10.77 21.18 -4.20
C TRP A 138 9.78 20.22 -4.80
N GLN A 139 10.21 18.98 -5.04
CA GLN A 139 9.37 17.90 -5.50
C GLN A 139 9.32 16.81 -4.44
N LYS A 140 8.11 16.29 -4.20
CA LYS A 140 7.85 15.19 -3.29
C LYS A 140 7.90 13.87 -4.05
N ILE A 141 8.64 12.89 -3.52
CA ILE A 141 8.74 11.53 -4.04
C ILE A 141 8.42 10.56 -2.92
N PHE A 142 7.44 9.68 -3.10
CA PHE A 142 7.09 8.68 -2.10
C PHE A 142 8.05 7.49 -2.16
N LEU A 143 8.47 6.99 -1.00
CA LEU A 143 9.50 5.94 -0.88
C LEU A 143 9.06 4.59 -1.44
N ASP A 144 7.78 4.27 -1.34
CA ASP A 144 7.17 3.04 -1.88
C ASP A 144 7.27 2.97 -3.41
N ASN A 145 7.23 4.12 -4.10
CA ASN A 145 7.40 4.21 -5.55
C ASN A 145 8.85 4.08 -6.02
N ILE A 146 9.83 4.19 -5.12
CA ILE A 146 11.25 4.17 -5.49
C ILE A 146 11.77 2.73 -5.46
N ARG A 147 12.26 2.25 -6.60
CA ARG A 147 12.87 0.92 -6.74
C ARG A 147 14.33 0.95 -6.29
N TYR A 148 15.10 1.93 -6.78
CA TYR A 148 16.47 2.15 -6.35
C TYR A 148 16.96 3.56 -6.72
N PHE A 149 18.08 3.94 -6.13
CA PHE A 149 18.87 5.09 -6.53
C PHE A 149 20.15 4.62 -7.21
N GLU A 150 20.49 5.23 -8.35
CA GLU A 150 21.77 5.05 -9.02
C GLU A 150 22.57 6.36 -8.97
N ILE A 151 23.86 6.26 -8.65
CA ILE A 151 24.73 7.43 -8.55
C ILE A 151 25.74 7.45 -9.68
N ARG A 152 25.69 8.54 -10.44
CA ARG A 152 26.58 8.86 -11.57
C ARG A 152 27.29 10.18 -11.29
N GLY A 153 28.49 10.08 -10.72
CA GLY A 153 29.25 11.24 -10.27
C GLY A 153 28.60 11.94 -9.07
N ARG A 154 28.08 13.15 -9.26
CA ARG A 154 27.35 13.93 -8.24
C ARG A 154 25.83 13.95 -8.45
N MET A 155 25.36 13.23 -9.47
CA MET A 155 23.95 13.10 -9.78
C MET A 155 23.42 11.79 -9.21
N VAL A 156 22.19 11.86 -8.73
CA VAL A 156 21.40 10.73 -8.28
C VAL A 156 20.22 10.57 -9.23
N ASP A 157 20.16 9.43 -9.90
CA ASP A 157 19.00 8.97 -10.64
C ASP A 157 18.10 8.18 -9.68
N VAL A 158 16.88 8.67 -9.47
CA VAL A 158 15.80 8.00 -8.75
C VAL A 158 15.02 7.19 -9.75
N HIS A 159 15.11 5.87 -9.65
CA HIS A 159 14.36 4.95 -10.51
C HIS A 159 13.04 4.62 -9.82
N GLU A 160 11.99 5.36 -10.18
CA GLU A 160 10.63 5.16 -9.70
C GLU A 160 9.90 4.12 -10.57
N THR A 161 8.70 3.70 -10.15
CA THR A 161 7.85 2.79 -10.93
C THR A 161 7.43 3.41 -12.28
N GLU A 162 7.20 4.73 -12.32
CA GLU A 162 6.66 5.43 -13.49
C GLU A 162 7.74 6.14 -14.34
N GLY A 163 9.00 6.12 -13.92
CA GLY A 163 10.07 6.79 -14.67
C GLY A 163 11.35 6.98 -13.87
N VAL A 164 12.23 7.82 -14.41
CA VAL A 164 13.52 8.15 -13.81
C VAL A 164 13.63 9.65 -13.63
N LEU A 165 14.05 10.07 -12.44
CA LEU A 165 14.26 11.48 -12.12
C LEU A 165 15.69 11.70 -11.61
N THR A 166 16.33 12.77 -12.07
CA THR A 166 17.71 13.09 -11.68
C THR A 166 17.82 14.38 -10.87
N TYR A 167 18.61 14.36 -9.79
CA TYR A 167 18.95 15.55 -9.01
C TYR A 167 20.36 15.46 -8.40
N TYR A 168 20.86 16.59 -7.89
CA TYR A 168 22.16 16.65 -7.21
C TYR A 168 22.04 16.26 -5.76
N GLU A 169 22.73 15.19 -5.35
CA GLU A 169 22.84 14.75 -3.96
C GLU A 169 24.02 13.78 -3.79
N GLN A 170 24.46 13.57 -2.55
CA GLN A 170 25.47 12.56 -2.24
C GLN A 170 24.82 11.26 -1.75
N ILE A 171 25.31 10.11 -2.24
CA ILE A 171 24.80 8.80 -1.81
C ILE A 171 24.84 8.57 -0.30
N ARG A 172 25.83 9.13 0.41
CA ARG A 172 25.93 9.02 1.88
C ARG A 172 24.83 9.80 2.58
N VAL A 173 24.45 10.95 2.04
CA VAL A 173 23.35 11.77 2.58
C VAL A 173 22.03 11.01 2.40
N LEU A 174 21.84 10.39 1.23
CA LEU A 174 20.68 9.52 0.98
C LEU A 174 20.63 8.30 1.88
N GLU A 175 21.76 7.58 2.00
CA GLU A 175 21.89 6.40 2.85
C GLU A 175 21.51 6.72 4.31
N ASN A 176 21.98 7.85 4.85
CA ASN A 176 21.60 8.28 6.20
C ASN A 176 20.13 8.71 6.32
N ARG A 177 19.59 9.42 5.32
CA ARG A 177 18.18 9.85 5.32
C ARG A 177 17.19 8.69 5.21
N LEU A 178 17.61 7.61 4.56
CA LEU A 178 16.80 6.42 4.28
C LEU A 178 17.13 5.25 5.21
N GLN A 179 17.93 5.49 6.25
CA GLN A 179 18.21 4.52 7.28
C GLN A 179 16.90 4.05 7.92
N ASP A 180 16.76 2.73 8.09
CA ASP A 180 15.57 2.07 8.64
C ASP A 180 14.28 2.27 7.82
N LYS A 181 14.40 2.75 6.57
CA LYS A 181 13.26 2.95 5.63
C LYS A 181 13.13 1.85 4.57
N GLY A 182 13.77 0.70 4.81
CA GLY A 182 13.80 -0.42 3.86
C GLY A 182 14.76 -0.22 2.68
N PHE A 183 15.66 0.76 2.73
CA PHE A 183 16.70 0.96 1.72
C PHE A 183 18.05 0.40 2.17
N PHE A 184 18.75 -0.26 1.25
CA PHE A 184 20.08 -0.81 1.51
C PHE A 184 21.09 -0.44 0.43
N ARG A 185 22.28 -0.02 0.86
CA ARG A 185 23.38 0.26 -0.07
C ARG A 185 24.10 -1.02 -0.43
N CYS A 186 23.63 -1.69 -1.48
CA CYS A 186 24.19 -2.94 -1.98
C CYS A 186 25.51 -2.75 -2.75
N HIS A 187 25.73 -1.57 -3.33
CA HIS A 187 26.93 -1.27 -4.12
C HIS A 187 27.40 0.18 -3.94
N LYS A 188 28.61 0.53 -4.40
CA LYS A 188 29.16 1.89 -4.26
C LYS A 188 28.28 2.96 -4.94
N SER A 189 27.56 2.57 -5.99
CA SER A 189 26.70 3.42 -6.82
C SER A 189 25.20 3.12 -6.69
N PHE A 190 24.79 2.14 -5.86
CA PHE A 190 23.39 1.72 -5.79
C PHE A 190 22.89 1.65 -4.35
N LEU A 191 21.71 2.23 -4.13
CA LEU A 191 20.92 2.14 -2.91
C LEU A 191 19.55 1.59 -3.31
N VAL A 192 19.26 0.33 -2.96
CA VAL A 192 18.08 -0.41 -3.42
C VAL A 192 16.98 -0.38 -2.35
N ASN A 193 15.72 -0.33 -2.77
CA ASN A 193 14.58 -0.58 -1.90
C ASN A 193 14.37 -2.10 -1.78
N LEU A 194 14.52 -2.63 -0.57
CA LEU A 194 14.42 -4.07 -0.30
C LEU A 194 13.02 -4.63 -0.57
N ASN A 195 11.98 -3.80 -0.53
CA ASN A 195 10.60 -4.21 -0.84
C ASN A 195 10.39 -4.55 -2.32
N HIS A 196 11.29 -4.10 -3.20
CA HIS A 196 11.20 -4.33 -4.65
C HIS A 196 12.12 -5.46 -5.14
N VAL A 197 12.79 -6.16 -4.22
CA VAL A 197 13.71 -7.26 -4.55
C VAL A 197 12.92 -8.56 -4.70
N ASP A 198 12.94 -9.13 -5.90
CA ASP A 198 12.29 -10.41 -6.21
C ASP A 198 13.19 -11.61 -5.90
N SER A 199 14.44 -11.54 -6.36
CA SER A 199 15.42 -12.62 -6.15
C SER A 199 16.84 -12.08 -6.15
N TYR A 200 17.81 -12.87 -5.67
CA TYR A 200 19.20 -12.46 -5.62
C TYR A 200 20.16 -13.65 -5.65
N ASN A 201 21.40 -13.39 -6.03
CA ASN A 201 22.53 -14.30 -5.91
C ASN A 201 23.74 -13.56 -5.32
N ARG A 202 24.93 -14.18 -5.33
CA ARG A 202 26.15 -13.58 -4.75
C ARG A 202 26.69 -12.35 -5.49
N GLN A 203 26.23 -12.09 -6.71
CA GLN A 203 26.74 -11.05 -7.60
C GLN A 203 25.73 -9.92 -7.81
N GLU A 204 24.44 -10.24 -7.85
CA GLU A 204 23.38 -9.29 -8.20
C GLU A 204 22.03 -9.65 -7.56
N LEU A 205 21.15 -8.66 -7.47
CA LEU A 205 19.72 -8.82 -7.19
C LEU A 205 18.91 -8.51 -8.45
N LEU A 206 17.72 -9.11 -8.54
CA LEU A 206 16.70 -8.88 -9.55
C LEU A 206 15.52 -8.16 -8.89
N LEU A 207 15.08 -7.08 -9.51
CA LEU A 207 13.88 -6.35 -9.11
C LEU A 207 12.65 -6.91 -9.84
N GLY A 208 11.44 -6.66 -9.30
CA GLY A 208 10.19 -7.03 -9.97
C GLY A 208 9.98 -6.39 -11.35
N SER A 209 10.71 -5.32 -11.67
CA SER A 209 10.78 -4.74 -13.02
C SER A 209 11.62 -5.54 -14.02
N GLY A 210 12.37 -6.54 -13.57
CA GLY A 210 13.33 -7.30 -14.38
C GLY A 210 14.75 -6.71 -14.42
N GLU A 211 14.98 -5.54 -13.80
CA GLU A 211 16.32 -4.93 -13.74
C GLU A 211 17.24 -5.66 -12.75
N ARG A 212 18.53 -5.68 -13.09
CA ARG A 212 19.57 -6.34 -12.30
C ARG A 212 20.51 -5.32 -11.68
N ILE A 213 20.66 -5.38 -10.36
CA ILE A 213 21.51 -4.45 -9.59
C ILE A 213 22.67 -5.23 -8.98
N PRO A 214 23.93 -4.82 -9.22
CA PRO A 214 25.08 -5.53 -8.68
C PRO A 214 25.15 -5.38 -7.16
N ILE A 215 25.59 -6.44 -6.48
CA ILE A 215 25.89 -6.46 -5.05
C ILE A 215 27.41 -6.48 -4.89
N ALA A 216 27.97 -5.51 -4.17
CA ALA A 216 29.38 -5.54 -3.84
C ALA A 216 29.66 -6.76 -2.93
N LYS A 217 30.68 -7.56 -3.26
CA LYS A 217 31.06 -8.76 -2.49
C LYS A 217 31.10 -8.54 -0.97
N ARG A 218 31.67 -7.40 -0.53
CA ARG A 218 31.80 -7.02 0.89
C ARG A 218 30.47 -6.63 1.58
N ARG A 219 29.40 -6.46 0.82
CA ARG A 219 28.07 -6.06 1.29
C ARG A 219 27.06 -7.20 1.26
N TYR A 220 27.43 -8.35 0.69
CA TYR A 220 26.52 -9.48 0.49
C TYR A 220 25.93 -9.99 1.81
N ASP A 221 26.76 -10.24 2.83
CA ASP A 221 26.28 -10.79 4.09
C ASP A 221 25.34 -9.81 4.82
N ASP A 222 25.64 -8.52 4.79
CA ASP A 222 24.79 -7.47 5.36
C ASP A 222 23.49 -7.32 4.57
N PHE A 223 23.56 -7.39 3.25
CA PHE A 223 22.38 -7.37 2.37
C PHE A 223 21.43 -8.51 2.72
N CYS A 224 21.93 -9.74 2.86
CA CYS A 224 21.11 -10.89 3.23
C CYS A 224 20.44 -10.70 4.58
N LYS A 225 21.15 -10.15 5.58
CA LYS A 225 20.57 -9.87 6.92
C LYS A 225 19.44 -8.85 6.84
N GLU A 226 19.66 -7.73 6.17
CA GLU A 226 18.68 -6.65 6.03
C GLU A 226 17.47 -7.10 5.21
N LEU A 227 17.68 -7.85 4.12
CA LEU A 227 16.60 -8.40 3.32
C LEU A 227 15.72 -9.38 4.12
N LEU A 228 16.34 -10.26 4.92
CA LEU A 228 15.59 -11.16 5.81
C LEU A 228 14.80 -10.40 6.88
N ALA A 229 15.36 -9.34 7.46
CA ALA A 229 14.66 -8.49 8.42
C ALA A 229 13.47 -7.76 7.77
N CYS A 230 13.66 -7.27 6.54
CA CYS A 230 12.61 -6.66 5.74
C CYS A 230 11.45 -7.64 5.45
N MET A 231 11.76 -8.84 4.96
CA MET A 231 10.77 -9.88 4.67
C MET A 231 9.93 -10.27 5.89
N ARG A 232 10.55 -10.39 7.07
CA ARG A 232 9.83 -10.68 8.33
C ARG A 232 8.86 -9.58 8.73
N THR A 233 9.24 -8.32 8.47
CA THR A 233 8.41 -7.15 8.80
C THR A 233 7.20 -7.05 7.88
N ASN A 234 7.35 -7.50 6.62
CA ASN A 234 6.30 -7.48 5.60
C ASN A 234 5.48 -8.78 5.53
N GLY A 235 5.59 -9.68 6.51
CA GLY A 235 4.77 -10.91 6.58
C GLY A 235 5.23 -12.06 5.68
N GLY A 236 6.45 -12.02 5.13
CA GLY A 236 7.02 -13.15 4.40
C GLY A 236 7.24 -14.36 5.31
N MET A 237 6.77 -15.54 4.88
CA MET A 237 7.12 -16.82 5.51
C MET A 237 8.50 -17.28 5.03
N LEU A 238 9.41 -17.54 5.97
CA LEU A 238 10.71 -18.18 5.71
C LEU A 238 10.64 -19.68 5.91
#